data_AF-A0A354I2Y7-F1
#
_entry.id   AF-A0A354I2Y7-F1
#
_cell.length_a   1.000
_cell.length_b   1.000
_cell.length_c   1.000
_cell.angle_alpha   90.00
_cell.angle_beta   90.00
_cell.angle_gamma   90.00
#
_symmetry.space_group_name_H-M   'P 1'
#
loop_
_entity.id
_entity.type
_entity.pdbx_description
1 polymer ?
#
loop_
_entity_poly.entity_id
_entity_poly.type
_entity_poly.pdbx_seq_one_letter_code
_entity_poly.pdbx_strand_id
1 'polypeptide(L)' 'MEALHSIWLFIQDQVLGMKWLNAVIGNGLSAVGLDTSTRWGGSIQFFLYDVIKITVLLCFLIFMISYIQS' A
#
# COMPACT_ATOMS: atom_id res chain seq x y z
N MET A 1 -14.69 -5.16 -23.38
CA MET A 1 -14.31 -3.79 -22.94
C MET A 1 -14.48 -3.63 -21.43
N GLU A 2 -15.61 -4.06 -20.84
CA GLU A 2 -15.86 -3.92 -19.40
C GLU A 2 -14.95 -4.76 -18.50
N ALA A 3 -14.71 -6.04 -18.87
CA ALA A 3 -13.82 -6.92 -18.09
C ALA A 3 -12.37 -6.41 -17.99
N LEU A 4 -11.83 -5.84 -19.08
CA LEU A 4 -10.49 -5.24 -19.07
C LEU A 4 -10.43 -4.02 -18.14
N HIS A 5 -11.49 -3.20 -18.12
CA HIS A 5 -11.57 -2.05 -17.24
C HIS A 5 -11.65 -2.46 -15.76
N SER A 6 -12.40 -3.52 -15.44
CA SER A 6 -12.43 -4.08 -14.08
C SER A 6 -11.08 -4.64 -13.64
N ILE A 7 -10.37 -5.35 -14.52
CA ILE A 7 -9.01 -5.86 -14.22
C ILE A 7 -8.03 -4.71 -14.00
N TRP A 8 -8.09 -3.68 -14.86
CA TRP A 8 -7.26 -2.47 -14.72
C TRP A 8 -7.51 -1.76 -13.38
N LEU A 9 -8.77 -1.54 -13.02
CA LEU A 9 -9.14 -0.95 -11.72
C LEU A 9 -8.68 -1.82 -10.56
N PHE A 10 -8.76 -3.14 -10.67
CA PHE A 10 -8.28 -4.05 -9.63
C PHE A 10 -6.77 -3.94 -9.43
N ILE A 11 -5.98 -3.99 -10.50
CA ILE A 11 -4.52 -3.79 -10.44
C ILE A 11 -4.21 -2.42 -9.85
N GLN A 12 -4.92 -1.38 -10.30
CA GLN A 12 -4.70 -0.02 -9.83
C GLN A 12 -5.04 0.13 -8.34
N ASP A 13 -6.12 -0.46 -7.84
CA ASP A 13 -6.53 -0.31 -6.45
C ASP A 13 -5.80 -1.25 -5.48
N GLN A 14 -5.50 -2.47 -5.92
CA GLN A 14 -4.86 -3.48 -5.08
C GLN A 14 -3.33 -3.40 -5.13
N VAL A 15 -2.75 -3.24 -6.32
CA VAL A 15 -1.29 -3.26 -6.51
C VAL A 15 -0.70 -1.87 -6.39
N LEU A 16 -1.22 -0.88 -7.12
CA LEU A 16 -0.71 0.50 -7.06
C LEU A 16 -1.28 1.28 -5.88
N GLY A 17 -2.56 1.10 -5.61
CA GLY A 17 -3.30 1.76 -4.55
C GLY A 17 -3.10 1.10 -3.20
N MET A 18 -2.69 -0.18 -3.15
CA MET A 18 -2.49 -0.95 -1.92
C MET A 18 -3.55 -0.67 -0.86
N LYS A 19 -4.83 -0.71 -1.25
CA LYS A 19 -5.95 -0.51 -0.32
C LYS A 19 -5.88 -1.49 0.87
N TRP A 20 -5.40 -2.71 0.62
CA TRP A 20 -5.12 -3.71 1.65
C TRP A 20 -4.10 -3.23 2.69
N LEU A 21 -3.03 -2.54 2.27
CA LEU A 21 -2.01 -2.03 3.18
C LEU A 21 -2.58 -0.96 4.12
N ASN A 22 -3.45 -0.10 3.59
CA ASN A 22 -4.14 0.89 4.42
C ASN A 22 -5.01 0.21 5.49
N ALA A 23 -5.75 -0.84 5.12
CA ALA A 23 -6.56 -1.62 6.07
C ALA A 23 -5.68 -2.30 7.13
N VAL A 24 -4.55 -2.90 6.74
CA VAL A 24 -3.61 -3.55 7.67
C VAL A 24 -3.03 -2.54 8.66
N ILE A 25 -2.59 -1.38 8.19
CA ILE A 25 -2.02 -0.34 9.06
C ILE A 25 -3.09 0.24 9.97
N GLY A 26 -4.30 0.51 9.47
CA GLY A 26 -5.41 1.00 10.28
C GLY A 26 -5.82 0.00 11.37
N ASN A 27 -5.90 -1.29 11.03
CA ASN A 27 -6.25 -2.34 11.99
C ASN A 27 -5.10 -2.58 13.01
N GLY A 28 -3.85 -2.48 12.57
CA GLY A 28 -2.67 -2.56 13.45
C GLY A 28 -2.60 -1.38 14.42
N LEU A 29 -2.85 -0.15 13.97
CA LEU A 29 -2.93 1.03 14.86
C LEU A 29 -4.07 0.90 15.86
N SER A 30 -5.26 0.47 15.40
CA SER A 30 -6.41 0.24 16.27
C SER A 30 -6.12 -0.84 17.33
N ALA A 31 -5.42 -1.92 16.96
CA ALA A 31 -4.99 -2.96 17.88
C ALA A 31 -3.96 -2.47 18.93
N VAL A 32 -3.13 -1.48 18.58
CA VAL A 32 -2.18 -0.82 19.49
C VAL A 32 -2.89 0.23 20.38
N GLY A 33 -4.18 0.51 20.14
CA GLY A 33 -4.95 1.51 20.88
C GLY A 33 -4.71 2.94 20.40
N LEU A 34 -4.05 3.11 19.25
CA LEU A 34 -3.91 4.40 18.58
C LEU A 34 -5.15 4.64 17.71
N ASP A 35 -5.99 5.55 18.18
CA ASP A 35 -7.20 5.94 17.47
C ASP A 35 -6.83 6.74 16.21
N THR A 36 -7.04 6.16 15.04
CA THR A 36 -6.74 6.77 13.73
C THR A 36 -7.64 7.97 13.43
N SER A 37 -8.71 8.16 14.20
CA SER A 37 -9.56 9.35 14.16
C SER A 37 -8.87 10.60 14.71
N THR A 38 -7.80 10.41 15.51
CA THR A 38 -7.01 11.53 16.01
C THR A 38 -6.02 12.01 14.96
N ARG A 39 -5.79 13.33 14.92
CA ARG A 39 -4.87 14.00 13.97
C ARG A 39 -3.45 13.43 14.02
N TRP A 40 -3.04 12.93 15.18
CA TRP A 40 -1.76 12.24 15.39
C TRP A 40 -1.77 10.81 14.85
N GLY A 41 -2.82 10.02 15.14
CA GLY A 41 -2.98 8.66 14.62
C GLY A 41 -3.04 8.61 13.10
N GLY A 42 -3.79 9.54 12.47
CA GLY A 42 -3.86 9.64 11.01
C GLY A 42 -2.53 9.99 10.34
N SER A 43 -1.71 10.83 10.98
CA SER A 43 -0.36 11.18 10.46
C SER A 43 0.60 9.99 10.51
N ILE A 44 0.58 9.22 11.60
CA ILE A 44 1.38 8.00 11.75
C ILE A 44 0.93 6.93 10.74
N GLN A 45 -0.37 6.74 10.57
CA GLN A 45 -0.92 5.84 9.57
C GLN A 45 -0.47 6.23 8.16
N PHE A 46 -0.56 7.51 7.80
CA PHE A 46 -0.13 8.01 6.49
C PHE A 46 1.37 7.81 6.28
N PHE A 47 2.19 8.11 7.28
CA PHE A 47 3.64 7.93 7.20
C PHE A 47 4.05 6.47 7.04
N LEU A 48 3.52 5.57 7.86
CA LEU A 48 3.76 4.12 7.73
C LEU A 48 3.29 3.61 6.37
N TYR A 49 2.11 4.06 5.93
CA TYR A 49 1.56 3.68 4.64
C TYR A 49 2.48 4.13 3.50
N ASP A 50 2.96 5.38 3.50
CA ASP A 50 3.83 5.92 2.46
C ASP A 50 5.22 5.26 2.45
N VAL A 51 5.83 5.08 3.62
CA VAL A 51 7.14 4.42 3.76
C VAL A 51 7.09 2.98 3.27
N ILE A 52 6.13 2.18 3.75
CA ILE A 52 6.01 0.77 3.32
C ILE A 52 5.70 0.70 1.82
N LYS A 53 4.80 1.57 1.33
CA LYS A 53 4.41 1.62 -0.07
C LYS A 53 5.61 1.85 -0.99
N ILE A 54 6.40 2.89 -0.71
CA ILE A 54 7.57 3.23 -1.52
C ILE A 54 8.65 2.15 -1.39
N THR A 55 8.92 1.62 -0.20
CA THR A 55 9.90 0.53 -0.01
C THR A 55 9.53 -0.70 -0.84
N VAL A 56 8.27 -1.15 -0.78
CA VAL A 56 7.80 -2.30 -1.56
C VAL A 56 7.90 -2.04 -3.07
N LEU A 57 7.46 -0.86 -3.53
CA LEU A 57 7.54 -0.49 -4.95
C LEU A 57 8.99 -0.45 -5.44
N LEU A 58 9.90 0.15 -4.66
CA LEU A 58 11.33 0.20 -5.01
C LEU A 58 11.97 -1.18 -4.98
N CYS A 59 11.71 -2.01 -3.97
CA CYS A 59 12.20 -3.38 -3.92
C CYS A 59 11.73 -4.17 -5.14
N PHE A 60 10.44 -4.09 -5.48
CA PHE A 60 9.89 -4.79 -6.64
C PHE A 60 10.52 -4.28 -7.93
N LEU A 61 10.72 -2.98 -8.08
CA LEU A 61 11.38 -2.38 -9.24
C LEU A 61 12.83 -2.87 -9.39
N ILE A 62 13.61 -2.84 -8.30
CA ILE A 62 15.01 -3.29 -8.30
C ILE A 62 15.08 -4.79 -8.62
N PHE A 63 14.24 -5.62 -7.99
CA PHE A 63 14.18 -7.05 -8.29
C PHE A 63 13.75 -7.33 -9.72
N MET A 64 12.79 -6.58 -10.27
CA MET A 64 12.35 -6.74 -11.65
C MET A 64 13.48 -6.44 -12.64
N ILE A 65 14.22 -5.33 -12.43
CA ILE A 65 15.39 -5.00 -13.24
C ILE A 65 16.47 -6.09 -13.08
N SER A 66 16.74 -6.52 -11.85
CA SER A 66 17.71 -7.59 -11.56
C SER A 66 17.34 -8.92 -12.21
N TYR A 67 16.04 -9.25 -12.28
CA TYR A 67 15.54 -10.48 -12.89
C TYR A 67 15.70 -10.47 -14.42
N ILE A 68 15.49 -9.32 -15.05
CA ILE A 68 15.68 -9.16 -16.50
C ILE A 68 17.17 -9.18 -16.87
N GLN A 69 18.03 -8.71 -15.96
CA GLN A 69 19.47 -8.60 -16.19
C GLN A 69 20.26 -9.89 -15.89
N SER A 70 19.78 -10.77 -15.01
CA SER A 70 20.42 -12.06 -14.67
C SER A 70 20.18 -13.13 -15.73
#